data_AF-A0A7R8UXI9-F1
#
_entry.id   AF-A0A7R8UXI9-F1
#
_cell.length_a   1.000
_cell.length_b   1.000
_cell.length_c   1.000
_cell.angle_alpha   90.00
_cell.angle_beta   90.00
_cell.angle_gamma   90.00
#
_symmetry.space_group_name_H-M   'P 1'
#
loop_
_entity.id
_entity.type
_entity.pdbx_description
1 polymer ?
#
loop_
_entity_poly.entity_id
_entity_poly.type
_entity_poly.pdbx_seq_one_letter_code
_entity_poly.pdbx_strand_id
1 'polypeptide(L)'
;MKLLCNTVLVNRQCPHLKSSSSKSTLALGFHPPGKENAELFIIHFTVKNKTGVRYKVKDNLERVFTNFVKDGKATISFKVPEHNILITCDPVQLKCFLNALKLGLENKREMNKIGIGTLSMTPIPARNVPSDKMIIQNRSEYPVKGFPRNLKFLSIVGIGREKLPLSICTLSNLRVLNFSDNKLQKLPKDVGRLRLIELNVANNQLGKCSDRDRWDFLANREICHSLQTLDLSNNQLDAFPYKLVKLCKLKILKMDKNAIKRIPFAIRRLRTLRHFSLSENKLESLPESINHMAFDDLNTWGNNFSISHEAPEPVNRTQKKIPPLWELSGRIVISKNLPINPSILPRDMVDILLEAPRCLCGRLSYSGELRQKAVVMRFNFIKNLTFSREHVIYGDVVLCENEKCSQSLIHF
;
A
#
# COMPACT_ATOMS: atom_id res chain seq x y z
N MET A 1 -22.26 -0.01 -34.53
CA MET A 1 -21.28 -0.28 -33.43
C MET A 1 -22.03 -0.51 -32.13
N LYS A 2 -21.58 -1.41 -31.24
CA LYS A 2 -22.15 -1.58 -29.89
C LYS A 2 -21.06 -1.38 -28.83
N LEU A 3 -21.39 -0.73 -27.72
CA LEU A 3 -20.51 -0.45 -26.59
C LEU A 3 -21.14 -1.01 -25.31
N LEU A 4 -20.43 -1.93 -24.66
CA LEU A 4 -20.80 -2.45 -23.34
C LEU A 4 -20.27 -1.48 -22.28
N CYS A 5 -21.15 -0.94 -21.44
CA CYS A 5 -20.79 0.07 -20.46
C CYS A 5 -21.71 0.05 -19.24
N ASN A 6 -21.27 0.67 -18.16
CA ASN A 6 -22.17 1.04 -17.08
C ASN A 6 -22.65 2.47 -17.33
N THR A 7 -23.96 2.66 -17.31
CA THR A 7 -24.57 3.97 -17.54
C THR A 7 -25.37 4.42 -16.33
N VAL A 8 -25.28 5.72 -16.03
CA VAL A 8 -26.22 6.43 -15.15
C VAL A 8 -26.99 7.41 -16.02
N LEU A 9 -28.32 7.28 -16.04
CA LEU A 9 -29.21 8.20 -16.71
C LEU A 9 -29.61 9.29 -15.71
N VAL A 10 -29.39 10.54 -16.08
CA VAL A 10 -29.83 11.70 -15.30
C VAL A 10 -30.83 12.46 -16.15
N ASN A 11 -32.09 12.51 -15.70
CA ASN A 11 -33.09 13.41 -16.27
C ASN A 11 -32.85 14.81 -15.70
N ARG A 12 -32.59 15.79 -16.57
CA ARG A 12 -32.29 17.16 -16.14
C ARG A 12 -33.52 17.92 -15.63
N GLN A 13 -34.73 17.48 -15.98
CA GLN A 13 -35.96 18.01 -15.40
C GLN A 13 -36.13 17.58 -13.94
N CYS A 14 -35.52 16.45 -13.54
CA CYS A 14 -35.57 15.91 -12.18
C CYS A 14 -34.18 15.42 -11.70
N PRO A 15 -33.21 16.32 -11.46
CA PRO A 15 -31.82 15.94 -11.18
C PRO A 15 -31.62 15.18 -9.86
N HIS A 16 -32.59 15.25 -8.94
CA HIS A 16 -32.60 14.51 -7.68
C HIS A 16 -32.93 13.01 -7.86
N LEU A 17 -33.57 12.63 -8.97
CA LEU A 17 -33.88 11.23 -9.32
C LEU A 17 -32.80 10.68 -10.26
N LYS A 18 -31.57 10.51 -9.76
CA LYS A 18 -30.52 9.83 -10.52
C LYS A 18 -30.81 8.34 -10.60
N SER A 19 -30.74 7.76 -11.80
CA SER A 19 -30.84 6.30 -11.91
C SER A 19 -29.64 5.64 -11.22
N SER A 20 -29.85 4.49 -10.59
CA SER A 20 -28.72 3.65 -10.13
C SER A 20 -27.83 3.27 -11.32
N SER A 21 -26.53 3.13 -11.10
CA SER A 21 -25.60 2.62 -12.11
C SER A 21 -26.08 1.26 -12.61
N SER A 22 -26.27 1.13 -13.92
CA SER A 22 -26.81 -0.08 -14.54
C SER A 22 -25.91 -0.54 -15.68
N LYS A 23 -25.76 -1.87 -15.81
CA LYS A 23 -25.10 -2.49 -16.96
C LYS A 23 -25.97 -2.24 -18.20
N SER A 24 -25.36 -1.67 -19.22
CA SER A 24 -26.06 -1.17 -20.40
C SER A 24 -25.25 -1.41 -21.68
N THR A 25 -25.96 -1.47 -22.80
CA THR A 25 -25.34 -1.51 -24.12
C THR A 25 -25.78 -0.27 -24.89
N LEU A 26 -24.82 0.53 -25.34
CA LEU A 26 -25.06 1.65 -26.25
C LEU A 26 -24.78 1.19 -27.68
N ALA A 27 -25.77 1.22 -28.55
CA ALA A 27 -25.62 0.90 -29.96
C ALA A 27 -25.69 2.17 -30.81
N LEU A 28 -24.72 2.34 -31.70
CA LEU A 28 -24.73 3.34 -32.76
C LEU A 28 -25.17 2.65 -34.06
N GLY A 29 -26.24 3.14 -34.68
CA GLY A 29 -26.77 2.57 -35.92
C GLY A 29 -27.52 3.59 -36.78
N PHE A 30 -27.64 3.26 -38.06
CA PHE A 30 -28.48 3.95 -39.03
C PHE A 30 -29.78 3.15 -39.22
N HIS A 31 -30.87 3.84 -39.53
CA HIS A 31 -32.13 3.17 -39.88
C HIS A 31 -31.97 2.38 -41.20
N PRO A 32 -32.55 1.17 -41.32
CA PRO A 32 -32.56 0.43 -42.59
C PRO A 32 -33.28 1.22 -43.71
N PRO A 33 -32.88 1.00 -44.98
CA PRO A 33 -33.10 1.93 -46.08
C PRO A 33 -34.57 1.96 -46.51
N GLY A 34 -35.10 3.18 -46.66
CA GLY A 34 -36.45 3.39 -47.17
C GLY A 34 -36.81 4.82 -47.56
N LYS A 35 -35.97 5.83 -47.27
CA LYS A 35 -36.08 7.22 -47.77
C LYS A 35 -34.73 7.92 -47.57
N GLU A 36 -34.40 8.86 -48.45
CA GLU A 36 -33.07 9.43 -48.79
C GLU A 36 -32.25 10.11 -47.67
N ASN A 37 -32.53 9.89 -46.39
CA ASN A 37 -31.73 10.40 -45.27
C ASN A 37 -31.52 9.31 -44.21
N ALA A 38 -30.36 8.64 -44.25
CA ALA A 38 -29.95 7.72 -43.18
C ALA A 38 -29.66 8.52 -41.90
N GLU A 39 -30.63 8.58 -40.99
CA GLU A 39 -30.48 9.27 -39.71
C GLU A 39 -29.72 8.40 -38.69
N LEU A 40 -28.76 9.02 -37.98
CA LEU A 40 -27.94 8.39 -36.97
C LEU A 40 -28.65 8.37 -35.61
N PHE A 41 -28.72 7.19 -34.99
CA PHE A 41 -29.31 6.99 -33.67
C PHE A 41 -28.33 6.35 -32.69
N ILE A 42 -28.44 6.76 -31.43
CA ILE A 42 -27.90 6.03 -30.27
C ILE A 42 -29.07 5.28 -29.62
N ILE A 43 -28.95 3.96 -29.51
CA ILE A 43 -29.91 3.11 -28.81
C ILE A 43 -29.31 2.67 -27.49
N HIS A 44 -29.98 2.98 -26.39
CA HIS A 44 -29.58 2.66 -25.03
C HIS A 44 -30.37 1.48 -24.50
N PHE A 45 -29.73 0.32 -24.45
CA PHE A 45 -30.29 -0.90 -23.85
C PHE A 45 -29.88 -0.97 -22.39
N THR A 46 -30.83 -1.28 -21.51
CA THR A 46 -30.58 -1.53 -20.09
C THR A 46 -31.12 -2.90 -19.69
N VAL A 47 -30.71 -3.44 -18.54
CA VAL A 47 -31.24 -4.72 -18.03
C VAL A 47 -32.77 -4.67 -17.87
N LYS A 48 -33.33 -3.51 -17.51
CA LYS A 48 -34.78 -3.30 -17.34
C LYS A 48 -35.51 -3.08 -18.67
N ASN A 49 -34.85 -2.42 -19.63
CA ASN A 49 -35.44 -2.10 -20.92
C ASN A 49 -34.67 -2.79 -22.07
N LYS A 50 -35.17 -3.96 -22.47
CA LYS A 50 -34.63 -4.77 -23.56
C LYS A 50 -34.96 -4.23 -24.96
N THR A 51 -36.01 -3.41 -25.12
CA THR A 51 -36.37 -2.80 -26.42
C THR A 51 -35.49 -1.60 -26.76
N GLY A 52 -34.89 -0.98 -25.73
CA GLY A 52 -33.88 0.07 -25.85
C GLY A 52 -34.48 1.45 -26.10
N VAL A 53 -33.99 2.47 -25.39
CA VAL A 53 -34.40 3.87 -25.61
C VAL A 53 -33.61 4.45 -26.76
N ARG A 54 -34.29 5.04 -27.74
CA ARG A 54 -33.66 5.62 -28.93
C ARG A 54 -33.47 7.11 -28.77
N TYR A 55 -32.25 7.57 -29.04
CA TYR A 55 -31.88 8.98 -29.05
C TYR A 55 -31.42 9.36 -30.46
N LYS A 56 -32.10 10.34 -31.05
CA LYS A 56 -31.65 10.95 -32.31
C LYS A 56 -30.33 11.68 -32.04
N VAL A 57 -29.37 11.55 -32.95
CA VAL A 57 -28.04 12.17 -32.80
C VAL A 57 -27.96 13.50 -33.54
N LYS A 58 -28.40 13.53 -34.80
CA LYS A 58 -28.41 14.74 -35.64
C LYS A 58 -29.36 15.79 -35.02
N ASP A 59 -28.87 17.02 -34.84
CA ASP A 59 -29.56 18.19 -34.27
C ASP A 59 -30.05 18.10 -32.80
N ASN A 60 -29.96 16.91 -32.20
CA ASN A 60 -30.46 16.62 -30.85
C ASN A 60 -29.36 16.39 -29.80
N LEU A 61 -28.09 16.31 -30.19
CA LEU A 61 -26.99 16.39 -29.24
C LEU A 61 -26.80 17.84 -28.76
N GLU A 62 -26.73 18.02 -27.45
CA GLU A 62 -26.37 19.31 -26.84
C GLU A 62 -24.86 19.42 -26.67
N ARG A 63 -24.25 18.44 -25.98
CA ARG A 63 -22.81 18.40 -25.73
C ARG A 63 -22.33 16.99 -25.38
N VAL A 64 -21.13 16.65 -25.83
CA VAL A 64 -20.41 15.44 -25.44
C VAL A 64 -19.20 15.83 -24.60
N PHE A 65 -19.19 15.45 -23.32
CA PHE A 65 -18.11 15.72 -22.39
C PHE A 65 -17.07 14.59 -22.43
N THR A 66 -15.84 14.93 -22.82
CA THR A 66 -14.75 13.97 -23.05
C THR A 66 -13.54 14.16 -22.13
N ASN A 67 -13.65 15.03 -21.12
CA ASN A 67 -12.54 15.40 -20.21
C ASN A 67 -11.88 14.20 -19.52
N PHE A 68 -12.64 13.13 -19.27
CA PHE A 68 -12.20 11.95 -18.52
C PHE A 68 -12.16 10.66 -19.36
N VAL A 69 -12.03 10.78 -20.69
CA VAL A 69 -11.98 9.59 -21.58
C VAL A 69 -10.79 8.68 -21.27
N LYS A 70 -9.66 9.25 -20.82
CA LYS A 70 -8.50 8.47 -20.35
C LYS A 70 -8.82 7.57 -19.15
N ASP A 71 -9.78 7.98 -18.33
CA ASP A 71 -10.27 7.23 -17.16
C ASP A 71 -11.49 6.36 -17.49
N GLY A 72 -11.89 6.29 -18.77
CA GLY A 72 -13.02 5.49 -19.22
C GLY A 72 -14.38 6.14 -18.94
N LYS A 73 -14.42 7.46 -18.73
CA LYS A 73 -15.65 8.20 -18.42
C LYS A 73 -15.99 9.22 -19.51
N ALA A 74 -17.25 9.27 -19.92
CA ALA A 74 -17.78 10.30 -20.80
C ALA A 74 -19.23 10.62 -20.45
N THR A 75 -19.72 11.80 -20.83
CA THR A 75 -21.14 12.13 -20.68
C THR A 75 -21.69 12.62 -22.02
N ILE A 76 -22.78 12.02 -22.47
CA ILE A 76 -23.50 12.44 -23.67
C ILE A 76 -24.80 13.11 -23.22
N SER A 77 -25.00 14.36 -23.66
CA SER A 77 -26.14 15.19 -23.26
C SER A 77 -27.03 15.41 -24.47
N PHE A 78 -28.32 15.08 -24.34
CA PHE A 78 -29.33 15.21 -25.39
C PHE A 78 -30.27 16.38 -25.09
N LYS A 79 -30.75 17.08 -26.13
CA LYS A 79 -31.75 18.13 -26.00
C LYS A 79 -33.14 17.54 -25.71
N VAL A 80 -33.53 16.50 -26.45
CA VAL A 80 -34.84 15.84 -26.33
C VAL A 80 -34.68 14.31 -26.39
N PRO A 81 -35.12 13.56 -25.38
CA PRO A 81 -35.44 14.05 -24.02
C PRO A 81 -34.20 14.64 -23.35
N GLU A 82 -34.39 15.54 -22.36
CA GLU A 82 -33.32 16.24 -21.63
C GLU A 82 -32.54 15.32 -20.69
N HIS A 83 -31.86 14.34 -21.28
CA HIS A 83 -31.14 13.29 -20.58
C HIS A 83 -29.64 13.45 -20.73
N ASN A 84 -28.94 13.26 -19.62
CA ASN A 84 -27.50 13.04 -19.61
C ASN A 84 -27.23 11.55 -19.38
N ILE A 85 -26.56 10.92 -20.34
CA ILE A 85 -26.07 9.55 -20.21
C ILE A 85 -24.61 9.63 -19.76
N LEU A 86 -24.36 9.33 -18.48
CA LEU A 86 -23.01 9.19 -17.94
C LEU A 86 -22.52 7.78 -18.22
N ILE A 87 -21.43 7.66 -18.96
CA ILE A 87 -20.87 6.41 -19.45
C ILE A 87 -19.60 6.11 -18.66
N THR A 88 -19.48 4.86 -18.21
CA THR A 88 -18.26 4.32 -17.62
C THR A 88 -17.94 2.97 -18.26
N CYS A 89 -16.79 2.86 -18.93
CA CYS A 89 -16.34 1.64 -19.61
C CYS A 89 -14.83 1.63 -19.83
N ASP A 90 -14.33 0.65 -20.59
CA ASP A 90 -12.92 0.59 -20.97
C ASP A 90 -12.50 1.82 -21.82
N PRO A 91 -11.40 2.51 -21.49
CA PRO A 91 -10.96 3.72 -22.20
C PRO A 91 -10.73 3.53 -23.71
N VAL A 92 -10.28 2.35 -24.15
CA VAL A 92 -10.01 2.07 -25.57
C VAL A 92 -11.32 1.94 -26.32
N GLN A 93 -12.26 1.15 -25.79
CA GLN A 93 -13.60 0.99 -26.37
C GLN A 93 -14.36 2.32 -26.41
N LEU A 94 -14.25 3.13 -25.35
CA LEU A 94 -14.86 4.45 -25.28
C LEU A 94 -14.32 5.38 -26.37
N LYS A 95 -12.99 5.39 -26.57
CA LYS A 95 -12.35 6.20 -27.62
C LYS A 95 -12.80 5.77 -29.02
N CYS A 96 -12.87 4.47 -29.28
CA CYS A 96 -13.40 3.94 -30.55
C CYS A 96 -14.87 4.34 -30.76
N PHE A 97 -15.70 4.28 -29.72
CA PHE A 97 -17.12 4.64 -29.81
C PHE A 97 -17.31 6.14 -30.08
N LEU A 98 -16.58 7.00 -29.39
CA LEU A 98 -16.64 8.45 -29.60
C LEU A 98 -16.12 8.85 -30.98
N ASN A 99 -15.09 8.17 -31.50
CA ASN A 99 -14.62 8.38 -32.86
C ASN A 99 -15.68 7.95 -33.90
N ALA A 100 -16.35 6.81 -33.69
CA ALA A 100 -17.45 6.39 -34.56
C ALA A 100 -18.63 7.37 -34.52
N LEU A 101 -18.96 7.91 -33.34
CA LEU A 101 -19.99 8.95 -33.18
C LEU A 101 -19.60 10.23 -33.94
N LYS A 102 -18.34 10.67 -33.84
CA LYS A 102 -17.82 11.85 -34.55
C LYS A 102 -17.88 11.65 -36.07
N LEU A 103 -17.45 10.50 -36.57
CA LEU A 103 -17.51 10.17 -38.00
C LEU A 103 -18.96 10.12 -38.51
N GLY A 104 -19.88 9.61 -37.69
CA GLY A 104 -21.30 9.60 -38.01
C GLY A 104 -21.94 11.00 -38.05
N LEU A 105 -21.43 11.95 -37.26
CA LEU A 105 -21.88 13.36 -37.29
C LEU A 105 -21.37 14.11 -38.54
N GLU A 106 -20.16 13.79 -39.01
CA GLU A 106 -19.54 14.44 -40.17
C GLU A 106 -20.11 13.96 -41.53
N ASN A 107 -21.15 13.10 -41.54
CA ASN A 107 -21.76 12.49 -42.75
C ASN A 107 -20.78 11.89 -43.76
N LYS A 108 -19.55 11.57 -43.33
CA LYS A 108 -18.58 10.90 -44.18
C LYS A 108 -19.07 9.47 -44.40
N ARG A 109 -19.49 9.17 -45.63
CA ARG A 109 -19.88 7.82 -46.12
C ARG A 109 -18.76 6.76 -45.98
N GLU A 110 -17.66 7.08 -45.30
CA GLU A 110 -16.53 6.19 -45.01
C GLU A 110 -16.74 5.32 -43.77
N MET A 111 -17.95 5.22 -43.21
CA MET A 111 -18.28 4.15 -42.26
C MET A 111 -18.14 2.75 -42.89
N ASN A 112 -18.24 2.65 -44.22
CA ASN A 112 -18.02 1.40 -44.96
C ASN A 112 -16.54 1.05 -45.16
N LYS A 113 -15.61 1.93 -44.78
CA LYS A 113 -14.14 1.71 -44.84
C LYS A 113 -13.47 1.65 -43.46
N ILE A 114 -14.23 1.72 -42.36
CA ILE A 114 -13.69 1.25 -41.09
C ILE A 114 -13.68 -0.26 -41.16
N GLY A 115 -12.50 -0.84 -41.38
CA GLY A 115 -12.26 -2.28 -41.53
C GLY A 115 -13.25 -3.12 -40.72
N ILE A 116 -14.24 -3.65 -41.43
CA ILE A 116 -15.28 -4.55 -40.95
C ILE A 116 -14.61 -5.92 -40.77
N GLY A 117 -13.70 -6.01 -39.81
CA GLY A 117 -12.88 -7.19 -39.52
C GLY A 117 -13.15 -7.79 -38.14
N THR A 118 -14.21 -7.37 -37.44
CA THR A 118 -14.52 -7.91 -36.11
C THR A 118 -16.02 -7.85 -35.82
N LEU A 119 -16.82 -8.46 -36.71
CA LEU A 119 -18.24 -8.72 -36.50
C LEU A 119 -18.59 -10.21 -36.57
N SER A 120 -17.63 -11.12 -36.35
CA SER A 120 -17.99 -12.41 -35.77
C SER A 120 -18.24 -12.20 -34.28
N MET A 121 -19.52 -12.21 -33.93
CA MET A 121 -19.99 -12.33 -32.56
C MET A 121 -19.48 -13.67 -32.01
N THR A 122 -18.32 -13.67 -31.37
CA THR A 122 -18.13 -14.59 -30.25
C THR A 122 -18.88 -13.98 -29.07
N PRO A 123 -19.80 -14.71 -28.43
CA PRO A 123 -20.38 -14.24 -27.18
C PRO A 123 -19.20 -14.01 -26.22
N ILE A 124 -18.98 -12.75 -25.82
CA ILE A 124 -18.00 -12.46 -24.78
C ILE A 124 -18.63 -13.01 -23.50
N PRO A 125 -18.11 -14.11 -22.89
CA PRO A 125 -18.59 -14.54 -21.59
C PRO A 125 -18.42 -13.39 -20.61
N ALA A 126 -19.27 -13.29 -19.60
CA ALA A 126 -19.45 -12.17 -18.66
C ALA A 126 -18.19 -11.76 -17.83
N ARG A 127 -17.04 -11.54 -18.46
CA ARG A 127 -15.71 -11.41 -17.83
C ARG A 127 -15.02 -10.07 -18.07
N ASN A 128 -15.53 -9.19 -18.95
CA ASN A 128 -14.95 -7.86 -19.20
C ASN A 128 -15.54 -6.77 -18.30
N VAL A 129 -15.61 -7.03 -16.99
CA VAL A 129 -15.57 -5.95 -16.00
C VAL A 129 -14.09 -5.65 -15.80
N PRO A 130 -13.64 -4.37 -15.79
CA PRO A 130 -12.27 -4.04 -15.39
C PRO A 130 -12.03 -4.71 -14.04
N SER A 131 -11.15 -5.71 -14.01
CA SER A 131 -10.97 -6.52 -12.82
C SER A 131 -10.26 -5.66 -11.78
N ASP A 132 -10.97 -5.22 -10.75
CA ASP A 132 -10.38 -4.57 -9.58
C ASP A 132 -9.44 -5.53 -8.82
N LYS A 133 -9.59 -6.85 -9.06
CA LYS A 133 -8.86 -7.94 -8.42
C LYS A 133 -8.22 -8.85 -9.46
N MET A 134 -6.94 -9.16 -9.29
CA MET A 134 -6.20 -10.12 -10.12
C MET A 134 -5.43 -11.07 -9.21
N ILE A 135 -5.57 -12.36 -9.46
CA ILE A 135 -4.86 -13.43 -8.76
C ILE A 135 -4.11 -14.24 -9.82
N ILE A 136 -2.83 -14.48 -9.59
CA ILE A 136 -1.93 -15.23 -10.44
C ILE A 136 -1.28 -16.28 -9.53
N GLN A 137 -1.59 -17.55 -9.75
CA GLN A 137 -1.00 -18.67 -9.02
C GLN A 137 -0.06 -19.49 -9.90
N ASN A 138 -0.31 -19.49 -11.21
CA ASN A 138 0.49 -20.22 -12.18
C ASN A 138 1.27 -19.28 -13.09
N ARG A 139 2.44 -19.74 -13.56
CA ARG A 139 3.27 -18.96 -14.49
C ARG A 139 2.53 -18.63 -15.79
N SER A 140 1.65 -19.51 -16.24
CA SER A 140 0.85 -19.34 -17.46
C SER A 140 -0.23 -18.25 -17.35
N GLU A 141 -0.66 -17.90 -16.13
CA GLU A 141 -1.65 -16.84 -15.86
C GLU A 141 -1.02 -15.45 -15.84
N TYR A 142 0.31 -15.37 -15.89
CA TYR A 142 1.02 -14.12 -15.81
C TYR A 142 0.76 -13.24 -17.05
N PRO A 143 0.33 -11.97 -16.89
CA PRO A 143 -0.13 -11.16 -18.02
C PRO A 143 1.02 -10.73 -18.94
N VAL A 144 0.95 -11.16 -20.21
CA VAL A 144 1.90 -10.76 -21.26
C VAL A 144 1.68 -9.30 -21.70
N LYS A 145 0.42 -8.84 -21.73
CA LYS A 145 0.03 -7.48 -22.15
C LYS A 145 0.18 -6.40 -21.05
N GLY A 146 0.73 -6.77 -19.89
CA GLY A 146 0.87 -5.89 -18.72
C GLY A 146 -0.35 -5.90 -17.79
N PHE A 147 -0.23 -5.19 -16.66
CA PHE A 147 -1.26 -5.16 -15.62
C PHE A 147 -2.34 -4.10 -15.89
N PRO A 148 -3.61 -4.38 -15.57
CA PRO A 148 -4.69 -3.39 -15.72
C PRO A 148 -4.52 -2.24 -14.73
N ARG A 149 -4.68 -0.98 -15.19
CA ARG A 149 -4.44 0.24 -14.38
C ARG A 149 -5.45 0.47 -13.25
N ASN A 150 -6.63 -0.15 -13.33
CA ASN A 150 -7.71 -0.01 -12.34
C ASN A 150 -7.59 -1.00 -11.16
N LEU A 151 -6.53 -1.81 -11.15
CA LEU A 151 -6.34 -2.85 -10.16
C LEU A 151 -6.18 -2.27 -8.75
N LYS A 152 -6.98 -2.79 -7.81
CA LYS A 152 -6.90 -2.47 -6.37
C LYS A 152 -6.27 -3.61 -5.59
N PHE A 153 -6.45 -4.85 -6.03
CA PHE A 153 -5.91 -6.05 -5.42
C PHE A 153 -5.11 -6.85 -6.45
N LEU A 154 -3.83 -7.09 -6.14
CA LEU A 154 -2.95 -7.96 -6.91
C LEU A 154 -2.42 -9.05 -5.99
N SER A 155 -2.62 -10.31 -6.38
CA SER A 155 -2.01 -11.45 -5.72
C SER A 155 -1.22 -12.26 -6.73
N ILE A 156 0.07 -12.41 -6.47
CA ILE A 156 1.01 -13.18 -7.29
C ILE A 156 1.72 -14.13 -6.34
N VAL A 157 1.30 -15.39 -6.32
CA VAL A 157 1.75 -16.37 -5.31
C VAL A 157 2.35 -17.58 -6.01
N GLY A 158 3.49 -18.07 -5.55
CA GLY A 158 4.00 -19.38 -5.98
C GLY A 158 4.62 -19.43 -7.37
N ILE A 159 4.85 -18.29 -8.04
CA ILE A 159 5.37 -18.27 -9.43
C ILE A 159 6.89 -18.19 -9.53
N GLY A 160 7.60 -18.30 -8.39
CA GLY A 160 9.06 -18.42 -8.34
C GLY A 160 9.82 -17.20 -8.86
N ARG A 161 9.24 -15.99 -8.78
CA ARG A 161 9.88 -14.79 -9.33
C ARG A 161 10.91 -14.19 -8.38
N GLU A 162 12.04 -13.80 -8.94
CA GLU A 162 13.16 -13.19 -8.19
C GLU A 162 13.06 -11.67 -8.06
N LYS A 163 12.33 -11.02 -8.97
CA LYS A 163 12.20 -9.56 -9.04
C LYS A 163 10.74 -9.17 -9.22
N LEU A 164 10.35 -8.12 -8.51
CA LEU A 164 9.07 -7.46 -8.70
C LEU A 164 9.15 -6.54 -9.95
N PRO A 165 8.29 -6.72 -10.96
CA PRO A 165 8.32 -5.93 -12.19
C PRO A 165 7.90 -4.48 -11.93
N LEU A 166 8.61 -3.54 -12.53
CA LEU A 166 8.32 -2.10 -12.39
C LEU A 166 6.93 -1.70 -12.89
N SER A 167 6.30 -2.52 -13.75
CA SER A 167 4.92 -2.30 -14.19
C SER A 167 3.91 -2.30 -13.03
N ILE A 168 4.14 -3.07 -11.96
CA ILE A 168 3.30 -3.03 -10.76
C ILE A 168 3.43 -1.68 -10.05
N CYS A 169 4.61 -1.07 -10.07
CA CYS A 169 4.85 0.25 -9.48
C CYS A 169 4.08 1.38 -10.18
N THR A 170 3.54 1.14 -11.38
CA THR A 170 2.71 2.12 -12.12
C THR A 170 1.23 2.11 -11.71
N LEU A 171 0.81 1.14 -10.89
CA LEU A 171 -0.59 0.92 -10.51
C LEU A 171 -1.00 1.83 -9.35
N SER A 172 -1.35 3.08 -9.64
CA SER A 172 -1.71 4.10 -8.63
C SER A 172 -2.92 3.75 -7.75
N ASN A 173 -3.82 2.90 -8.26
CA ASN A 173 -5.02 2.45 -7.55
C ASN A 173 -4.79 1.23 -6.64
N LEU A 174 -3.60 0.64 -6.67
CA LEU A 174 -3.31 -0.57 -5.91
C LEU A 174 -3.36 -0.28 -4.41
N ARG A 175 -4.04 -1.16 -3.67
CA ARG A 175 -4.22 -1.09 -2.21
C ARG A 175 -3.71 -2.33 -1.53
N VAL A 176 -3.91 -3.50 -2.14
CA VAL A 176 -3.45 -4.78 -1.60
C VAL A 176 -2.53 -5.42 -2.60
N LEU A 177 -1.30 -5.70 -2.17
CA LEU A 177 -0.31 -6.43 -2.95
C LEU A 177 0.14 -7.66 -2.15
N ASN A 178 -0.23 -8.83 -2.64
CA ASN A 178 0.32 -10.10 -2.18
C ASN A 178 1.32 -10.62 -3.22
N PHE A 179 2.56 -10.82 -2.80
CA PHE A 179 3.65 -11.40 -3.58
C PHE A 179 4.30 -12.58 -2.82
N SER A 180 3.54 -13.26 -1.97
CA SER A 180 4.04 -14.36 -1.13
C SER A 180 4.53 -15.56 -1.96
N ASP A 181 5.33 -16.43 -1.35
CA ASP A 181 5.77 -17.71 -1.96
C ASP A 181 6.50 -17.53 -3.29
N ASN A 182 7.42 -16.57 -3.32
CA ASN A 182 8.26 -16.29 -4.49
C ASN A 182 9.74 -16.39 -4.10
N LYS A 183 10.63 -15.91 -4.97
CA LYS A 183 12.09 -15.90 -4.74
C LYS A 183 12.62 -14.47 -4.62
N LEU A 184 11.79 -13.53 -4.16
CA LEU A 184 12.10 -12.12 -4.16
C LEU A 184 13.25 -11.80 -3.20
N GLN A 185 14.30 -11.17 -3.72
CA GLN A 185 15.46 -10.74 -2.92
C GLN A 185 15.40 -9.25 -2.53
N LYS A 186 14.73 -8.42 -3.34
CA LYS A 186 14.51 -7.00 -3.04
C LYS A 186 13.27 -6.45 -3.72
N LEU A 187 12.70 -5.43 -3.09
CA LEU A 187 11.62 -4.62 -3.67
C LEU A 187 12.21 -3.36 -4.31
N PRO A 188 11.75 -2.93 -5.51
CA PRO A 188 12.20 -1.68 -6.09
C PRO A 188 11.71 -0.49 -5.27
N LYS A 189 12.51 0.58 -5.19
CA LYS A 189 12.19 1.82 -4.46
C LYS A 189 10.83 2.43 -4.85
N ASP A 190 10.41 2.20 -6.09
CA ASP A 190 9.15 2.72 -6.62
C ASP A 190 7.90 2.08 -6.01
N VAL A 191 8.01 0.91 -5.35
CA VAL A 191 6.90 0.33 -4.56
C VAL A 191 6.48 1.30 -3.45
N GLY A 192 7.42 2.07 -2.91
CA GLY A 192 7.13 3.07 -1.89
C GLY A 192 6.23 4.21 -2.36
N ARG A 193 6.09 4.43 -3.68
CA ARG A 193 5.18 5.44 -4.27
C ARG A 193 3.72 4.98 -4.26
N LEU A 194 3.47 3.69 -4.07
CA LEU A 194 2.13 3.13 -4.03
C LEU A 194 1.49 3.41 -2.66
N ARG A 195 0.19 3.70 -2.66
CA ARG A 195 -0.62 3.87 -1.44
C ARG A 195 -1.18 2.53 -0.97
N LEU A 196 -0.29 1.58 -0.69
CA LEU A 196 -0.66 0.24 -0.24
C LEU A 196 -1.20 0.31 1.19
N ILE A 197 -2.29 -0.42 1.44
CA ILE A 197 -2.84 -0.68 2.78
C ILE A 197 -2.28 -1.99 3.32
N GLU A 198 -2.13 -2.99 2.45
CA GLU A 198 -1.62 -4.31 2.79
C GLU A 198 -0.53 -4.73 1.80
N LEU A 199 0.61 -5.14 2.35
CA LEU A 199 1.74 -5.70 1.61
C LEU A 199 2.10 -7.04 2.23
N ASN A 200 1.89 -8.12 1.49
CA ASN A 200 2.34 -9.45 1.88
C ASN A 200 3.47 -9.88 0.95
N VAL A 201 4.65 -10.11 1.52
CA VAL A 201 5.82 -10.65 0.82
C VAL A 201 6.42 -11.81 1.61
N ALA A 202 5.59 -12.53 2.37
CA ALA A 202 6.00 -13.71 3.13
C ALA A 202 6.57 -14.81 2.23
N ASN A 203 7.37 -15.71 2.78
CA ASN A 203 7.97 -16.84 2.05
C ASN A 203 8.77 -16.37 0.82
N ASN A 204 9.72 -15.47 1.04
CA ASN A 204 10.62 -14.92 0.02
C ASN A 204 12.07 -14.95 0.55
N GLN A 205 13.00 -14.21 -0.07
CA GLN A 205 14.43 -14.25 0.24
C GLN A 205 15.01 -12.85 0.46
N LEU A 206 14.23 -11.93 1.03
CA LEU A 206 14.62 -10.52 1.24
C LEU A 206 15.86 -10.36 2.13
N GLY A 207 16.14 -11.35 2.98
CA GLY A 207 17.32 -11.39 3.84
C GLY A 207 18.63 -11.59 3.11
N LYS A 208 18.63 -12.38 2.02
CA LYS A 208 19.84 -12.72 1.25
C LYS A 208 20.48 -11.54 0.53
N CYS A 209 19.69 -10.51 0.22
CA CYS A 209 20.20 -9.32 -0.46
C CYS A 209 21.06 -8.49 0.51
N SER A 210 22.35 -8.34 0.23
CA SER A 210 23.27 -7.53 1.04
C SER A 210 23.20 -6.02 0.73
N ASP A 211 22.35 -5.59 -0.21
CA ASP A 211 22.19 -4.18 -0.57
C ASP A 211 21.72 -3.35 0.62
N ARG A 212 22.42 -2.24 0.90
CA ARG A 212 22.03 -1.27 1.95
C ARG A 212 20.67 -0.64 1.66
N ASP A 213 20.32 -0.51 0.39
CA ASP A 213 19.14 0.21 -0.08
C ASP A 213 17.89 -0.68 -0.24
N ARG A 214 17.96 -1.96 0.16
CA ARG A 214 16.86 -2.91 -0.04
C ARG A 214 15.55 -2.51 0.66
N TRP A 215 15.65 -1.68 1.69
CA TRP A 215 14.52 -1.18 2.47
C TRP A 215 14.12 0.27 2.13
N ASP A 216 14.71 0.88 1.10
CA ASP A 216 14.47 2.28 0.72
C ASP A 216 13.02 2.59 0.40
N PHE A 217 12.29 1.61 -0.13
CA PHE A 217 10.87 1.76 -0.44
C PHE A 217 10.06 2.15 0.81
N LEU A 218 10.48 1.69 2.01
CA LEU A 218 9.83 2.01 3.28
C LEU A 218 10.03 3.46 3.73
N ALA A 219 11.03 4.17 3.21
CA ALA A 219 11.26 5.57 3.55
C ALA A 219 10.39 6.56 2.75
N ASN A 220 9.62 6.06 1.77
CA ASN A 220 8.79 6.91 0.93
C ASN A 220 7.56 7.44 1.70
N ARG A 221 7.18 8.70 1.46
CA ARG A 221 6.07 9.35 2.16
C ARG A 221 4.74 8.65 1.97
N GLU A 222 4.46 8.13 0.77
CA GLU A 222 3.15 7.55 0.46
C GLU A 222 2.92 6.26 1.26
N ILE A 223 3.86 5.32 1.22
CA ILE A 223 3.73 4.05 1.95
C ILE A 223 3.76 4.25 3.48
N CYS A 224 4.60 5.17 3.99
CA CYS A 224 4.68 5.49 5.43
C CYS A 224 3.33 5.88 6.05
N HIS A 225 2.46 6.52 5.27
CA HIS A 225 1.17 7.04 5.74
C HIS A 225 -0.03 6.21 5.27
N SER A 226 0.18 5.12 4.52
CA SER A 226 -0.91 4.29 4.00
C SER A 226 -0.86 2.84 4.49
N LEU A 227 0.33 2.28 4.68
CA LEU A 227 0.49 0.87 5.01
C LEU A 227 0.01 0.56 6.43
N GLN A 228 -0.91 -0.40 6.54
CA GLN A 228 -1.51 -0.84 7.81
C GLN A 228 -1.14 -2.29 8.14
N THR A 229 -0.94 -3.13 7.13
CA THR A 229 -0.59 -4.54 7.29
C THR A 229 0.66 -4.86 6.47
N LEU A 230 1.67 -5.42 7.14
CA LEU A 230 2.90 -5.86 6.50
C LEU A 230 3.27 -7.27 6.98
N ASP A 231 3.44 -8.17 6.03
CA ASP A 231 3.94 -9.53 6.28
C ASP A 231 5.30 -9.75 5.60
N LEU A 232 6.32 -9.93 6.43
CA LEU A 232 7.71 -10.23 6.09
C LEU A 232 8.13 -11.62 6.61
N SER A 233 7.18 -12.49 6.96
CA SER A 233 7.48 -13.79 7.55
C SER A 233 8.25 -14.68 6.58
N ASN A 234 9.13 -15.53 7.10
CA ASN A 234 9.93 -16.48 6.32
C ASN A 234 10.70 -15.82 5.16
N ASN A 235 11.54 -14.84 5.48
CA ASN A 235 12.36 -14.09 4.51
C ASN A 235 13.86 -14.18 4.78
N GLN A 236 14.28 -15.00 5.75
CA GLN A 236 15.69 -15.17 6.16
C GLN A 236 16.32 -13.86 6.64
N LEU A 237 15.54 -12.99 7.29
CA LEU A 237 16.02 -11.71 7.79
C LEU A 237 16.91 -11.92 9.03
N ASP A 238 18.18 -11.54 8.95
CA ASP A 238 19.12 -11.63 10.09
C ASP A 238 19.01 -10.43 11.05
N ALA A 239 18.42 -9.33 10.60
CA ALA A 239 18.27 -8.09 11.36
C ALA A 239 16.93 -7.41 11.06
N PHE A 240 16.43 -6.67 12.04
CA PHE A 240 15.24 -5.84 11.87
C PHE A 240 15.51 -4.68 10.88
N PRO A 241 14.67 -4.47 9.86
CA PRO A 241 14.84 -3.35 8.95
C PRO A 241 14.54 -2.01 9.63
N TYR A 242 15.58 -1.22 9.92
CA TYR A 242 15.42 0.03 10.67
C TYR A 242 14.39 0.99 10.03
N LYS A 243 14.26 1.02 8.69
CA LYS A 243 13.30 1.89 7.98
C LYS A 243 11.82 1.55 8.26
N LEU A 244 11.52 0.35 8.78
CA LEU A 244 10.14 -0.02 9.16
C LEU A 244 9.56 0.90 10.24
N VAL A 245 10.39 1.46 11.12
CA VAL A 245 9.91 2.34 12.22
C VAL A 245 9.25 3.61 11.70
N LYS A 246 9.42 3.95 10.41
CA LYS A 246 8.80 5.11 9.76
C LYS A 246 7.34 4.88 9.33
N LEU A 247 6.83 3.65 9.40
CA LEU A 247 5.47 3.28 9.01
C LEU A 247 4.43 3.67 10.08
N CYS A 248 4.12 4.96 10.21
CA CYS A 248 3.31 5.52 11.30
C CYS A 248 1.86 4.99 11.39
N LYS A 249 1.32 4.37 10.34
CA LYS A 249 -0.04 3.81 10.28
C LYS A 249 -0.09 2.27 10.41
N LEU A 250 1.05 1.63 10.61
CA LEU A 250 1.15 0.17 10.68
C LEU A 250 0.44 -0.37 11.92
N LYS A 251 -0.51 -1.27 11.71
CA LYS A 251 -1.31 -1.92 12.76
C LYS A 251 -0.92 -3.38 12.97
N ILE A 252 -0.54 -4.06 11.88
CA ILE A 252 -0.17 -5.47 11.88
C ILE A 252 1.20 -5.60 11.24
N LEU A 253 2.16 -6.17 11.98
CA LEU A 253 3.48 -6.53 11.50
C LEU A 253 3.74 -8.00 11.82
N LYS A 254 3.97 -8.79 10.78
CA LYS A 254 4.39 -10.20 10.91
C LYS A 254 5.81 -10.36 10.37
N MET A 255 6.67 -10.95 11.18
CA MET A 255 8.08 -11.22 10.85
C MET A 255 8.48 -12.61 11.35
N ASP A 256 7.53 -13.54 11.38
CA ASP A 256 7.73 -14.89 11.90
C ASP A 256 8.75 -15.66 11.06
N LYS A 257 9.41 -16.67 11.63
CA LYS A 257 10.33 -17.57 10.90
C LYS A 257 11.46 -16.82 10.19
N ASN A 258 12.08 -15.86 10.87
CA ASN A 258 13.27 -15.17 10.40
C ASN A 258 14.46 -15.49 11.33
N ALA A 259 15.57 -14.80 11.18
CA ALA A 259 16.77 -14.98 12.00
C ALA A 259 17.10 -13.70 12.81
N ILE A 260 16.09 -12.90 13.13
CA ILE A 260 16.26 -11.59 13.76
C ILE A 260 16.75 -11.79 15.19
N LYS A 261 17.86 -11.14 15.54
CA LYS A 261 18.46 -11.21 16.89
C LYS A 261 18.03 -10.11 17.84
N ARG A 262 17.82 -8.89 17.31
CA ARG A 262 17.48 -7.71 18.12
C ARG A 262 16.44 -6.84 17.42
N ILE A 263 15.56 -6.22 18.20
CA ILE A 263 14.60 -5.22 17.75
C ILE A 263 15.10 -3.84 18.20
N PRO A 264 15.08 -2.80 17.34
CA PRO A 264 15.57 -1.48 17.73
C PRO A 264 14.64 -0.80 18.73
N PHE A 265 15.20 -0.01 19.66
CA PHE A 265 14.45 0.84 20.59
C PHE A 265 13.47 1.79 19.87
N ALA A 266 13.79 2.17 18.64
CA ALA A 266 12.97 2.99 17.75
C ALA A 266 11.60 2.36 17.40
N ILE A 267 11.35 1.08 17.70
CA ILE A 267 10.05 0.42 17.50
C ILE A 267 8.89 1.18 18.18
N ARG A 268 9.19 1.93 19.25
CA ARG A 268 8.24 2.84 19.94
C ARG A 268 7.54 3.85 19.02
N ARG A 269 8.12 4.14 17.86
CA ARG A 269 7.58 5.08 16.87
C ARG A 269 6.29 4.54 16.23
N LEU A 270 6.12 3.21 16.19
CA LEU A 270 4.94 2.54 15.66
C LEU A 270 3.77 2.55 16.67
N ARG A 271 3.29 3.74 17.03
CA ARG A 271 2.24 3.93 18.05
C ARG A 271 0.88 3.30 17.72
N THR A 272 0.66 3.00 16.43
CA THR A 272 -0.58 2.39 15.92
C THR A 272 -0.49 0.87 15.81
N LEU A 273 0.67 0.28 16.08
CA LEU A 273 0.89 -1.16 16.03
C LEU A 273 0.11 -1.85 17.15
N ARG A 274 -0.68 -2.85 16.78
CA ARG A 274 -1.55 -3.62 17.68
C ARG A 274 -1.26 -5.10 17.65
N HIS A 275 -0.91 -5.64 16.50
CA HIS A 275 -0.54 -7.03 16.34
C HIS A 275 0.91 -7.10 15.86
N PHE A 276 1.77 -7.73 16.66
CA PHE A 276 3.17 -7.90 16.33
C PHE A 276 3.59 -9.35 16.52
N SER A 277 3.96 -10.01 15.44
CA SER A 277 4.37 -11.42 15.45
C SER A 277 5.84 -11.54 15.05
N LEU A 278 6.61 -12.15 15.94
CA LEU A 278 8.05 -12.39 15.88
C LEU A 278 8.38 -13.85 16.20
N SER A 279 7.44 -14.78 15.99
CA SER A 279 7.65 -16.17 16.38
C SER A 279 8.76 -16.83 15.55
N GLU A 280 9.43 -17.82 16.12
CA GLU A 280 10.50 -18.58 15.45
C GLU A 280 11.60 -17.65 14.89
N ASN A 281 12.10 -16.75 15.73
CA ASN A 281 13.25 -15.91 15.45
C ASN A 281 14.41 -16.26 16.40
N LYS A 282 15.47 -15.44 16.41
CA LYS A 282 16.66 -15.63 17.25
C LYS A 282 16.79 -14.52 18.30
N LEU A 283 15.67 -13.98 18.77
CA LEU A 283 15.69 -12.86 19.71
C LEU A 283 16.28 -13.29 21.05
N GLU A 284 17.32 -12.56 21.48
CA GLU A 284 17.98 -12.73 22.78
C GLU A 284 17.28 -11.91 23.86
N SER A 285 16.73 -10.76 23.48
CA SER A 285 16.04 -9.81 24.34
C SER A 285 15.07 -8.95 23.52
N LEU A 286 14.20 -8.23 24.21
CA LEU A 286 13.34 -7.19 23.63
C LEU A 286 13.80 -5.81 24.10
N PRO A 287 13.66 -4.72 23.32
CA PRO A 287 13.90 -3.40 23.86
C PRO A 287 12.86 -3.05 24.92
N GLU A 288 13.28 -2.43 26.03
CA GLU A 288 12.38 -1.97 27.10
C GLU A 288 11.23 -1.10 26.59
N SER A 289 11.42 -0.41 25.46
CA SER A 289 10.40 0.43 24.85
C SER A 289 9.12 -0.32 24.45
N ILE A 290 9.17 -1.65 24.31
CA ILE A 290 7.99 -2.52 24.10
C ILE A 290 7.07 -2.52 25.33
N ASN A 291 7.58 -2.36 26.56
CA ASN A 291 6.74 -2.25 27.76
C ASN A 291 5.82 -1.04 27.72
N HIS A 292 6.16 0.00 26.96
CA HIS A 292 5.37 1.23 26.85
C HIS A 292 4.43 1.24 25.64
N MET A 293 4.36 0.14 24.89
CA MET A 293 3.51 0.01 23.72
C MET A 293 2.26 -0.82 24.05
N ALA A 294 1.11 -0.39 23.54
CA ALA A 294 -0.15 -1.10 23.71
C ALA A 294 -0.37 -2.09 22.55
N PHE A 295 -0.26 -3.38 22.85
CA PHE A 295 -0.47 -4.47 21.89
C PHE A 295 -1.76 -5.22 22.23
N ASP A 296 -2.54 -5.52 21.19
CA ASP A 296 -3.64 -6.48 21.30
C ASP A 296 -3.08 -7.91 21.29
N ASP A 297 -2.14 -8.20 20.36
CA ASP A 297 -1.43 -9.48 20.31
C ASP A 297 0.08 -9.26 20.10
N LEU A 298 0.89 -9.82 21.01
CA LEU A 298 2.34 -9.93 20.85
C LEU A 298 2.72 -11.42 20.87
N ASN A 299 3.30 -11.91 19.77
CA ASN A 299 3.79 -13.28 19.66
C ASN A 299 5.31 -13.31 19.54
N THR A 300 5.98 -13.90 20.52
CA THR A 300 7.43 -14.08 20.58
C THR A 300 7.80 -15.54 20.80
N TRP A 301 6.89 -16.47 20.54
CA TRP A 301 7.12 -17.90 20.71
C TRP A 301 8.28 -18.41 19.85
N GLY A 302 9.06 -19.39 20.34
CA GLY A 302 10.16 -19.97 19.58
C GLY A 302 11.37 -19.04 19.39
N ASN A 303 11.57 -18.08 20.30
CA ASN A 303 12.80 -17.29 20.41
C ASN A 303 13.67 -17.81 21.57
N ASN A 304 14.96 -17.46 21.54
CA ASN A 304 15.94 -17.86 22.55
C ASN A 304 16.28 -16.68 23.48
N PHE A 305 15.35 -16.32 24.37
CA PHE A 305 15.60 -15.28 25.37
C PHE A 305 16.63 -15.77 26.39
N SER A 306 17.85 -15.30 26.23
CA SER A 306 18.98 -15.64 27.09
C SER A 306 19.55 -14.35 27.68
N ILE A 307 19.98 -14.38 28.94
CA ILE A 307 20.75 -13.28 29.51
C ILE A 307 22.08 -13.28 28.77
N SER A 308 22.29 -12.32 27.86
CA SER A 308 23.64 -12.07 27.35
C SER A 308 24.48 -11.56 28.54
N HIS A 309 25.27 -12.45 29.14
CA HIS A 309 26.34 -12.11 30.08
C HIS A 309 27.50 -11.35 29.41
N GLU A 310 27.26 -10.66 28.28
CA GLU A 310 28.15 -9.61 27.82
C GLU A 310 28.04 -8.46 28.81
N ALA A 311 28.75 -8.62 29.94
CA ALA A 311 29.26 -7.49 30.68
C ALA A 311 29.84 -6.55 29.62
N PRO A 312 29.49 -5.25 29.64
CA PRO A 312 30.20 -4.31 28.80
C PRO A 312 31.68 -4.53 29.12
N GLU A 313 32.49 -4.91 28.12
CA GLU A 313 33.93 -4.93 28.31
C GLU A 313 34.29 -3.61 29.00
N PRO A 314 35.11 -3.65 30.07
CA PRO A 314 35.51 -2.43 30.76
C PRO A 314 36.29 -1.58 29.76
N VAL A 315 35.60 -0.70 29.06
CA VAL A 315 36.22 0.22 28.15
C VAL A 315 37.10 1.12 29.00
N ASN A 316 38.38 1.13 28.63
CA ASN A 316 39.40 1.93 29.29
C ASN A 316 38.90 3.37 29.43
N ARG A 317 38.64 3.76 30.69
CA ARG A 317 38.27 5.10 31.12
C ARG A 317 39.42 6.07 30.86
N THR A 318 39.63 6.53 29.63
CA THR A 318 40.69 7.52 29.38
C THR A 318 40.32 8.70 28.51
N GLN A 319 39.13 8.78 27.91
CA GLN A 319 38.68 10.04 27.29
C GLN A 319 37.18 10.25 27.49
N LYS A 320 36.80 11.24 28.31
CA LYS A 320 35.46 11.84 28.29
C LYS A 320 35.22 12.38 26.88
N LYS A 321 34.66 11.57 25.98
CA LYS A 321 34.26 12.04 24.66
C LYS A 321 33.09 12.99 24.86
N ILE A 322 33.29 14.26 24.51
CA ILE A 322 32.22 15.24 24.50
C ILE A 322 31.15 14.72 23.50
N PRO A 323 29.88 14.56 23.92
CA PRO A 323 28.84 14.12 23.01
C PRO A 323 28.72 15.12 21.85
N PRO A 324 28.46 14.64 20.62
CA PRO A 324 28.37 15.51 19.46
C PRO A 324 27.26 16.55 19.62
N LEU A 325 27.39 17.69 18.93
CA LEU A 325 26.47 18.83 19.06
C LEU A 325 25.00 18.42 18.88
N TRP A 326 24.71 17.53 17.94
CA TRP A 326 23.34 17.07 17.70
C TRP A 326 22.75 16.31 18.90
N GLU A 327 23.56 15.57 19.67
CA GLU A 327 23.11 14.86 20.87
C GLU A 327 22.85 15.86 22.00
N LEU A 328 23.73 16.86 22.18
CA LEU A 328 23.53 17.95 23.13
C LEU A 328 22.25 18.75 22.81
N SER A 329 22.07 19.14 21.55
CA SER A 329 20.85 19.79 21.08
C SER A 329 19.62 18.92 21.34
N GLY A 330 19.70 17.61 21.06
CA GLY A 330 18.62 16.68 21.32
C GLY A 330 18.26 16.56 22.80
N ARG A 331 19.27 16.53 23.68
CA ARG A 331 19.08 16.53 25.14
C ARG A 331 18.38 17.80 25.62
N ILE A 332 18.69 18.97 25.05
CA ILE A 332 18.02 20.23 25.38
C ILE A 332 16.56 20.22 24.93
N VAL A 333 16.28 19.71 23.72
CA VAL A 333 14.91 19.58 23.22
C VAL A 333 14.04 18.75 24.15
N ILE A 334 14.57 17.62 24.63
CA ILE A 334 13.85 16.75 25.57
C ILE A 334 13.73 17.39 26.96
N SER A 335 14.80 17.98 27.50
CA SER A 335 14.78 18.57 28.85
C SER A 335 13.86 19.78 28.96
N LYS A 336 13.71 20.54 27.88
CA LYS A 336 12.78 21.68 27.76
C LYS A 336 11.39 21.27 27.27
N ASN A 337 11.13 19.96 27.09
CA ASN A 337 9.88 19.40 26.59
C ASN A 337 9.36 20.11 25.33
N LEU A 338 10.26 20.44 24.40
CA LEU A 338 9.90 21.15 23.18
C LEU A 338 9.10 20.22 22.25
N PRO A 339 8.12 20.75 21.51
CA PRO A 339 7.34 19.97 20.56
C PRO A 339 8.23 19.39 19.44
N ILE A 340 8.28 18.06 19.36
CA ILE A 340 9.06 17.33 18.35
C ILE A 340 8.25 17.28 17.04
N ASN A 341 8.26 18.39 16.31
CA ASN A 341 7.57 18.54 15.02
C ASN A 341 8.57 19.03 13.95
N PRO A 342 8.55 18.46 12.73
CA PRO A 342 9.27 18.98 11.57
C PRO A 342 9.08 20.48 11.25
N SER A 343 8.04 21.12 11.79
CA SER A 343 7.80 22.56 11.65
C SER A 343 8.73 23.42 12.51
N ILE A 344 9.27 22.88 13.61
CA ILE A 344 10.05 23.62 14.61
C ILE A 344 11.50 23.13 14.64
N LEU A 345 11.71 21.83 14.42
CA LEU A 345 13.03 21.20 14.43
C LEU A 345 13.41 20.70 13.03
N PRO A 346 14.71 20.69 12.68
CA PRO A 346 15.20 20.02 11.48
C PRO A 346 14.73 18.57 11.43
N ARG A 347 14.35 18.09 10.24
CA ARG A 347 13.79 16.73 10.07
C ARG A 347 14.73 15.64 10.54
N ASP A 348 16.03 15.81 10.27
CA ASP A 348 17.05 14.84 10.70
C ASP A 348 17.12 14.78 12.22
N MET A 349 16.99 15.92 12.89
CA MET A 349 16.93 15.98 14.34
C MET A 349 15.66 15.32 14.90
N VAL A 350 14.51 15.50 14.23
CA VAL A 350 13.26 14.80 14.61
C VAL A 350 13.43 13.28 14.47
N ASP A 351 13.98 12.80 13.36
CA ASP A 351 14.21 11.38 13.13
C ASP A 351 15.18 10.80 14.17
N ILE A 352 16.30 11.49 14.44
CA ILE A 352 17.25 11.11 15.50
C ILE A 352 16.55 11.04 16.86
N LEU A 353 15.81 12.07 17.26
CA LEU A 353 15.12 12.12 18.56
C LEU A 353 14.09 10.99 18.75
N LEU A 354 13.43 10.58 17.68
CA LEU A 354 12.46 9.49 17.70
C LEU A 354 13.13 8.11 17.72
N GLU A 355 14.26 7.97 17.03
CA GLU A 355 14.99 6.71 16.87
C GLU A 355 15.96 6.43 18.02
N ALA A 356 16.42 7.46 18.71
CA ALA A 356 17.39 7.38 19.79
C ALA A 356 16.95 6.47 20.94
N PRO A 357 17.81 5.58 21.45
CA PRO A 357 17.57 4.93 22.73
C PRO A 357 17.54 5.98 23.85
N ARG A 358 16.69 5.74 24.84
CA ARG A 358 16.53 6.60 26.01
C ARG A 358 17.03 5.85 27.22
N CYS A 359 17.78 6.53 28.07
CA CYS A 359 18.12 6.03 29.38
C CYS A 359 16.88 5.99 30.28
N LEU A 360 16.88 5.15 31.33
CA LEU A 360 15.89 5.20 32.42
C LEU A 360 15.65 6.62 32.97
N CYS A 361 16.67 7.48 33.00
CA CYS A 361 16.52 8.87 33.43
C CYS A 361 15.93 9.83 32.36
N GLY A 362 15.54 9.31 31.20
CA GLY A 362 14.99 10.08 30.08
C GLY A 362 16.02 10.77 29.18
N ARG A 363 17.33 10.67 29.48
CA ARG A 363 18.40 11.23 28.63
C ARG A 363 18.58 10.42 27.35
N LEU A 364 18.89 11.12 26.26
CA LEU A 364 19.38 10.50 25.02
C LEU A 364 20.80 9.99 25.23
N SER A 365 21.04 8.77 24.76
CA SER A 365 22.33 8.11 24.85
C SER A 365 22.78 7.70 23.44
N TYR A 366 23.79 8.39 22.90
CA TYR A 366 24.47 7.99 21.66
C TYR A 366 25.99 8.00 21.77
N SER A 367 26.55 8.82 22.67
CA SER A 367 27.98 8.78 22.99
C SER A 367 28.35 7.42 23.61
N GLY A 368 29.46 6.86 23.13
CA GLY A 368 29.85 5.45 23.28
C GLY A 368 29.74 4.87 24.68
N GLU A 369 29.36 3.59 24.73
CA GLU A 369 29.02 2.77 25.92
C GLU A 369 27.56 2.86 26.36
N LEU A 370 26.68 2.36 25.48
CA LEU A 370 25.37 1.86 25.89
C LEU A 370 25.60 0.66 26.81
N ARG A 371 25.57 0.87 28.13
CA ARG A 371 25.44 -0.27 29.05
C ARG A 371 24.02 -0.82 28.89
N GLN A 372 23.93 -1.99 28.26
CA GLN A 372 22.69 -2.75 28.18
C GLN A 372 22.62 -3.62 29.44
N LYS A 373 21.59 -3.43 30.25
CA LYS A 373 21.25 -4.37 31.33
C LYS A 373 19.92 -5.02 30.96
N ALA A 374 19.87 -6.34 31.13
CA ALA A 374 18.66 -7.12 31.02
C ALA A 374 17.77 -6.86 32.24
N VAL A 375 16.54 -6.40 32.00
CA VAL A 375 15.48 -6.26 33.01
C VAL A 375 14.35 -7.22 32.69
N VAL A 376 13.70 -7.80 33.69
CA VAL A 376 12.53 -8.66 33.45
C VAL A 376 11.35 -7.82 32.97
N MET A 377 10.78 -8.18 31.82
CA MET A 377 9.65 -7.45 31.21
C MET A 377 8.33 -7.80 31.91
N ARG A 378 7.53 -6.79 32.28
CA ARG A 378 6.25 -6.96 33.01
C ARG A 378 5.00 -6.88 32.11
N PHE A 379 5.12 -6.43 30.85
CA PHE A 379 4.08 -6.44 29.80
C PHE A 379 2.67 -5.94 30.22
N ASN A 380 2.60 -4.84 30.98
CA ASN A 380 1.35 -4.32 31.54
C ASN A 380 0.30 -3.88 30.49
N PHE A 381 0.71 -3.55 29.26
CA PHE A 381 -0.17 -3.01 28.22
C PHE A 381 -0.40 -3.98 27.06
N ILE A 382 -0.17 -5.28 27.27
CA ILE A 382 -0.34 -6.33 26.26
C ILE A 382 -1.54 -7.18 26.65
N LYS A 383 -2.53 -7.32 25.77
CA LYS A 383 -3.71 -8.16 26.05
C LYS A 383 -3.39 -9.64 25.93
N ASN A 384 -2.81 -10.04 24.79
CA ASN A 384 -2.43 -11.42 24.55
C ASN A 384 -0.93 -11.52 24.27
N LEU A 385 -0.21 -12.21 25.15
CA LEU A 385 1.21 -12.49 24.99
C LEU A 385 1.41 -13.99 24.74
N THR A 386 1.94 -14.35 23.58
CA THR A 386 2.33 -15.72 23.26
C THR A 386 3.84 -15.86 23.35
N PHE A 387 4.34 -16.66 24.29
CA PHE A 387 5.77 -16.87 24.52
C PHE A 387 6.06 -18.32 24.92
N SER A 388 7.31 -18.76 24.78
CA SER A 388 7.74 -20.10 25.21
C SER A 388 7.71 -20.19 26.74
N ARG A 389 7.02 -21.20 27.29
CA ARG A 389 6.79 -21.35 28.75
C ARG A 389 8.05 -21.49 29.60
N GLU A 390 9.20 -21.77 28.97
CA GLU A 390 10.47 -22.05 29.66
C GLU A 390 11.38 -20.82 29.79
N HIS A 391 10.96 -19.65 29.30
CA HIS A 391 11.81 -18.46 29.28
C HIS A 391 11.15 -17.23 29.89
N VAL A 392 11.88 -16.56 30.78
CA VAL A 392 11.60 -15.18 31.19
C VAL A 392 12.04 -14.26 30.06
N ILE A 393 11.18 -13.34 29.62
CA ILE A 393 11.56 -12.39 28.57
C ILE A 393 12.34 -11.23 29.19
N TYR A 394 13.58 -11.09 28.75
CA TYR A 394 14.46 -10.00 29.15
C TYR A 394 14.32 -8.78 28.23
N GLY A 395 14.42 -7.62 28.85
CA GLY A 395 14.34 -6.30 28.26
C GLY A 395 15.71 -5.63 28.25
N ASP A 396 16.22 -5.24 27.08
CA ASP A 396 17.40 -4.38 27.00
C ASP A 396 17.02 -2.98 27.47
N VAL A 397 17.73 -2.48 28.48
CA VAL A 397 17.64 -1.10 28.95
C VAL A 397 18.95 -0.39 28.67
N VAL A 398 18.86 0.84 28.16
CA VAL A 398 20.02 1.70 27.98
C VAL A 398 20.27 2.52 29.24
N LEU A 399 21.54 2.63 29.66
CA LEU A 399 21.96 3.46 30.76
C LEU A 399 22.95 4.54 30.30
N CYS A 400 22.77 5.74 30.82
CA CYS A 400 23.73 6.83 30.63
C CYS A 400 24.90 6.70 31.61
N GLU A 401 26.00 7.39 31.32
CA GLU A 401 27.24 7.41 32.13
C GLU A 401 27.06 7.98 33.56
N ASN A 402 25.87 8.47 33.92
CA ASN A 402 25.63 9.01 35.25
C ASN A 402 25.56 7.88 36.28
N GLU A 403 26.41 7.93 37.31
CA GLU A 403 26.54 6.88 38.33
C GLU A 403 25.22 6.56 39.05
N LYS A 404 24.35 7.55 39.21
CA LYS A 404 23.00 7.33 39.79
C LYS A 404 22.16 6.36 38.96
N CYS A 405 22.31 6.34 37.64
CA CYS A 405 21.58 5.43 36.74
C CYS A 405 22.19 4.03 36.68
N SER A 406 23.51 3.90 36.89
CA SER A 406 24.17 2.59 36.90
C SER A 406 23.93 1.81 38.19
N GLN A 407 23.72 2.52 39.32
CA GLN A 407 23.47 1.95 40.65
C GLN A 407 21.98 1.67 40.94
N SER A 408 21.05 2.44 40.36
CA SER A 408 19.60 2.31 40.66
C SER A 408 18.91 1.03 40.17
N LEU A 409 19.61 0.20 39.37
CA LEU A 409 19.11 -1.09 38.89
C LEU A 409 19.39 -2.28 39.82
N ILE A 410 19.95 -2.05 41.02
CA ILE A 410 20.12 -3.12 42.03
C ILE A 410 18.76 -3.51 42.68
N HIS A 411 17.68 -2.74 42.44
CA HIS A 411 16.39 -2.91 43.13
C HIS A 411 15.15 -3.06 42.22
N PHE A 412 15.28 -3.43 40.94
CA PHE A 412 14.13 -3.54 40.02
C PHE A 412 13.81 -4.94 39.51
#